data_AF-A0AAW2W811-F1
#
_entry.id   AF-A0AAW2W811-F1
#
_cell.length_a   1.000
_cell.length_b   1.000
_cell.length_c   1.000
_cell.angle_alpha   90.00
_cell.angle_beta   90.00
_cell.angle_gamma   90.00
#
_symmetry.space_group_name_H-M   'P 1'
#
loop_
_entity.id
_entity.type
_entity.pdbx_description
1 polymer ?
#
loop_
_entity_poly.entity_id
_entity_poly.type
_entity_poly.pdbx_seq_one_letter_code
_entity_poly.pdbx_strand_id
1 'polypeptide(L)'
;MTAHVGDFGIAKLFGEGEVLIQTITLATIGYMAPEYGSEGRVSTSGDVYSYGIVLLEMFTRKKPTDDMFTEELSLKHWVGRGLQDNTVTEVVAPGLLARQDQYFSAKEQCVLSIFRLAMECLALSPEERINMIEMVAALRKIRATFIASSRRLQQQ
;
A
#
# COMPACT_ATOMS: atom_id res chain seq x y z
N MET A 1 7.05 16.78 -7.95
CA MET A 1 8.08 16.02 -7.21
C MET A 1 8.19 14.64 -7.83
N THR A 2 9.39 14.06 -7.88
CA THR A 2 9.65 12.73 -8.44
C THR A 2 10.31 11.89 -7.36
N ALA A 3 9.70 10.75 -7.00
CA ALA A 3 10.26 9.81 -6.04
C ALA A 3 11.27 8.88 -6.74
N HIS A 4 12.34 8.51 -6.03
CA HIS A 4 13.35 7.57 -6.47
C HIS A 4 13.56 6.52 -5.38
N VAL A 5 13.65 5.24 -5.75
CA VAL A 5 13.94 4.15 -4.81
C VAL A 5 15.46 4.08 -4.58
N GLY A 6 15.86 3.86 -3.34
CA GLY A 6 17.26 3.76 -2.92
C GLY A 6 17.48 2.65 -1.90
N ASP A 7 18.69 2.60 -1.33
CA ASP A 7 19.11 1.63 -0.31
C ASP A 7 18.97 0.15 -0.73
N PHE A 8 19.82 -0.26 -1.68
CA PHE A 8 19.88 -1.63 -2.20
C PHE A 8 20.82 -2.54 -1.39
N GLY A 9 21.20 -2.17 -0.15
CA GLY A 9 22.21 -2.89 0.64
C GLY A 9 21.83 -4.34 1.00
N ILE A 10 20.53 -4.65 0.97
CA ILE A 10 19.97 -5.99 1.22
C ILE A 10 19.37 -6.65 -0.03
N ALA A 11 19.44 -5.99 -1.19
CA ALA A 11 18.88 -6.48 -2.44
C ALA A 11 19.55 -7.79 -2.87
N LYS A 12 18.77 -8.68 -3.49
CA LYS A 12 19.24 -9.97 -4.00
C LYS A 12 19.03 -10.03 -5.52
N LEU A 13 20.02 -10.55 -6.22
CA LEU A 13 19.92 -10.86 -7.64
C LEU A 13 19.48 -12.31 -7.81
N PHE A 14 18.48 -12.53 -8.65
CA PHE A 14 18.02 -13.86 -9.03
C PHE A 14 18.83 -14.35 -10.22
N GLY A 15 19.19 -15.64 -10.21
CA GLY A 15 19.66 -16.33 -11.42
C GLY A 15 18.54 -16.46 -12.47
N GLU A 16 18.90 -16.81 -13.70
CA GLU A 16 17.90 -17.05 -14.76
C GLU A 16 16.91 -18.14 -14.31
N GLY A 17 15.61 -17.78 -14.26
CA GLY A 17 14.53 -18.68 -13.85
C GLY A 17 14.30 -18.78 -12.34
N GLU A 18 15.12 -18.14 -11.50
CA GLU A 18 14.87 -18.09 -10.06
C GLU A 18 13.84 -17.00 -9.73
N VAL A 19 12.86 -17.35 -8.89
CA VAL A 19 11.79 -16.44 -8.43
C VAL A 19 11.77 -16.27 -6.91
N LEU A 20 12.60 -17.04 -6.20
CA LEU A 20 12.64 -17.11 -4.74
C LEU A 20 14.07 -17.40 -4.24
N ILE A 21 14.52 -16.64 -3.24
CA ILE A 21 15.81 -16.85 -2.53
C ILE A 21 15.52 -16.95 -1.04
N GLN A 22 16.18 -17.88 -0.34
CA GLN A 22 16.10 -17.99 1.11
C GLN A 22 17.26 -17.23 1.78
N THR A 23 16.99 -16.48 2.85
CA THR A 23 18.01 -15.68 3.54
C THR A 23 17.78 -15.56 5.04
N ILE A 24 18.84 -15.20 5.78
CA ILE A 24 18.83 -14.87 7.22
C ILE A 24 18.91 -13.36 7.49
N THR A 25 18.94 -12.53 6.44
CA THR A 25 19.03 -11.07 6.57
C THR A 25 17.79 -10.51 7.27
N LEU A 26 17.99 -9.62 8.24
CA LEU A 26 16.88 -8.92 8.90
C LEU A 26 16.27 -7.90 7.94
N ALA A 27 14.98 -8.04 7.63
CA ALA A 27 14.20 -7.01 6.95
C ALA A 27 13.59 -6.00 7.94
N THR A 28 12.97 -4.93 7.44
CA THR A 28 12.37 -3.89 8.27
C THR A 28 11.03 -4.34 8.86
N ILE A 29 10.93 -4.33 10.19
CA ILE A 29 9.71 -4.68 10.93
C ILE A 29 8.52 -3.84 10.44
N GLY A 30 7.38 -4.49 10.23
CA GLY A 30 6.15 -3.86 9.76
C GLY A 30 5.99 -3.76 8.24
N TYR A 31 7.08 -3.80 7.48
CA TYR A 31 7.06 -3.79 6.00
C TYR A 31 7.29 -5.18 5.40
N MET A 32 7.86 -6.09 6.19
CA MET A 32 8.22 -7.43 5.78
C MET A 32 6.99 -8.28 5.43
N ALA A 33 7.06 -8.98 4.30
CA ALA A 33 6.04 -9.98 3.94
C ALA A 33 6.05 -11.15 4.94
N PRO A 34 4.90 -11.78 5.25
CA PRO A 34 4.81 -12.85 6.24
C PRO A 34 5.80 -13.99 6.01
N GLU A 35 5.94 -14.45 4.76
CA GLU A 35 6.82 -15.54 4.35
C GLU A 35 8.31 -15.19 4.46
N TYR A 36 8.67 -13.91 4.36
CA TYR A 36 10.02 -13.46 4.67
C TYR A 36 10.25 -13.64 6.17
N GLY A 37 9.35 -13.15 7.01
CA GLY A 37 9.54 -13.18 8.47
C GLY A 37 9.54 -14.58 9.07
N SER A 38 8.73 -15.48 8.53
CA SER A 38 8.63 -16.86 9.02
C SER A 38 9.69 -17.79 8.44
N GLU A 39 10.08 -17.60 7.17
CA GLU A 39 10.86 -18.60 6.43
C GLU A 39 12.12 -18.04 5.75
N GLY A 40 12.34 -16.74 5.83
CA GLY A 40 13.43 -16.05 5.17
C GLY A 40 13.27 -15.98 3.65
N ARG A 41 12.04 -16.17 3.14
CA ARG A 41 11.73 -16.23 1.70
C ARG A 41 11.66 -14.83 1.09
N VAL A 42 12.59 -14.52 0.19
CA VAL A 42 12.68 -13.24 -0.55
C VAL A 42 12.23 -13.45 -1.99
N SER A 43 11.30 -12.62 -2.45
CA SER A 43 10.77 -12.64 -3.81
C SER A 43 10.30 -11.24 -4.21
N THR A 44 10.07 -11.03 -5.51
CA THR A 44 9.44 -9.80 -6.01
C THR A 44 8.01 -9.61 -5.47
N SER A 45 7.31 -10.71 -5.13
CA SER A 45 6.00 -10.66 -4.45
C SER A 45 6.13 -10.17 -2.99
N GLY A 46 7.29 -10.39 -2.35
CA GLY A 46 7.62 -9.76 -1.07
C GLY A 46 7.75 -8.23 -1.19
N ASP A 47 8.40 -7.75 -2.26
CA ASP A 47 8.52 -6.31 -2.53
C ASP A 47 7.15 -5.66 -2.78
N VAL A 48 6.23 -6.35 -3.45
CA VAL A 48 4.83 -5.92 -3.61
C VAL A 48 4.17 -5.71 -2.25
N TYR A 49 4.32 -6.66 -1.33
CA TYR A 49 3.75 -6.55 0.02
C TYR A 49 4.29 -5.31 0.74
N SER A 50 5.61 -5.13 0.74
CA SER A 50 6.25 -3.96 1.36
C SER A 50 5.78 -2.64 0.74
N TYR A 51 5.60 -2.60 -0.58
CA TYR A 51 5.06 -1.42 -1.26
C TYR A 51 3.59 -1.17 -0.89
N GLY A 52 2.79 -2.21 -0.69
CA GLY A 52 1.43 -2.12 -0.15
C GLY A 52 1.39 -1.41 1.21
N ILE A 53 2.32 -1.74 2.12
CA ILE A 53 2.46 -1.06 3.42
C ILE A 53 2.82 0.42 3.22
N VAL A 54 3.74 0.74 2.31
CA VAL A 54 4.13 2.13 1.99
C VAL A 54 2.94 2.94 1.45
N LEU A 55 2.06 2.34 0.64
CA LEU A 55 0.83 3.00 0.20
C LEU A 55 -0.09 3.33 1.38
N LEU A 56 -0.29 2.39 2.30
CA LEU A 56 -1.09 2.64 3.49
C LEU A 56 -0.47 3.76 4.34
N GLU A 57 0.84 3.68 4.61
CA GLU A 57 1.58 4.68 5.39
C GLU A 57 1.45 6.08 4.77
N MET A 58 1.57 6.21 3.45
CA MET A 58 1.51 7.51 2.76
C MET A 58 0.20 8.26 2.98
N PHE A 59 -0.92 7.53 2.97
CA PHE A 59 -2.26 8.12 3.07
C PHE A 59 -2.76 8.25 4.52
N THR A 60 -2.31 7.38 5.41
CA THR A 60 -2.63 7.43 6.85
C THR A 60 -1.67 8.33 7.63
N ARG A 61 -0.46 8.55 7.11
CA ARG A 61 0.71 9.12 7.82
C ARG A 61 1.05 8.36 9.11
N LYS A 62 0.74 7.06 9.14
CA LYS A 62 1.01 6.16 10.25
C LYS A 62 2.05 5.13 9.85
N LYS A 63 3.15 5.08 10.61
CA LYS A 63 4.16 4.03 10.46
C LYS A 63 3.54 2.69 10.83
N PRO A 64 3.89 1.57 10.19
CA PRO A 64 3.41 0.26 10.62
C PRO A 64 3.85 -0.12 12.04
N THR A 65 4.81 0.61 12.61
CA THR A 65 5.32 0.48 13.99
C THR A 65 4.89 1.64 14.90
N ASP A 66 3.88 2.42 14.53
CA ASP A 66 3.30 3.47 15.41
C ASP A 66 2.76 2.83 16.71
N ASP A 67 2.93 3.50 17.85
CA ASP A 67 2.59 2.95 19.18
C ASP A 67 1.12 2.56 19.33
N MET A 68 0.23 3.06 18.47
CA MET A 68 -1.17 2.63 18.43
C MET A 68 -1.39 1.21 17.92
N PHE A 69 -0.39 0.63 17.24
CA PHE A 69 -0.44 -0.71 16.67
C PHE A 69 0.19 -1.71 17.63
N THR A 70 -0.62 -2.22 18.56
CA THR A 70 -0.20 -3.21 19.55
C THR A 70 -0.89 -4.55 19.34
N GLU A 71 -0.18 -5.63 19.65
CA GLU A 71 -0.67 -7.01 19.67
C GLU A 71 -1.38 -7.43 18.37
N GLU A 72 -2.71 -7.30 18.32
CA GLU A 72 -3.56 -7.76 17.23
C GLU A 72 -3.86 -6.67 16.18
N LEU A 73 -3.62 -5.40 16.52
CA LEU A 73 -3.93 -4.27 15.64
C LEU A 73 -2.70 -3.87 14.83
N SER A 74 -2.70 -4.17 13.54
CA SER A 74 -1.70 -3.69 12.58
C SER A 74 -2.26 -2.59 11.68
N LEU A 75 -1.39 -1.83 11.02
CA LEU A 75 -1.79 -0.84 10.01
C LEU A 75 -2.72 -1.44 8.93
N LYS A 76 -2.40 -2.65 8.46
CA LYS A 76 -3.24 -3.42 7.52
C LYS A 76 -4.63 -3.70 8.10
N HIS A 77 -4.71 -4.18 9.34
CA HIS A 77 -6.00 -4.49 9.98
C HIS A 77 -6.82 -3.23 10.23
N TRP A 78 -6.19 -2.15 10.69
CA TRP A 78 -6.85 -0.89 10.97
C TRP A 78 -7.46 -0.28 9.71
N VAL A 79 -6.70 -0.19 8.61
CA VAL A 79 -7.23 0.28 7.32
C VAL A 79 -8.28 -0.69 6.77
N GLY A 80 -8.05 -2.00 6.89
CA GLY A 80 -9.00 -3.03 6.46
C GLY A 80 -10.37 -2.90 7.13
N ARG A 81 -10.41 -2.65 8.45
CA ARG A 81 -11.66 -2.36 9.17
C ARG A 81 -12.31 -1.06 8.67
N GLY A 82 -11.52 0.00 8.49
CA GLY A 82 -12.03 1.27 7.95
C GLY A 82 -12.66 1.14 6.56
N LEU A 83 -12.16 0.22 5.73
CA LEU A 83 -12.78 -0.12 4.44
C LEU A 83 -14.09 -0.90 4.60
N GLN A 84 -14.12 -1.88 5.51
CA GLN A 84 -15.31 -2.71 5.75
C GLN A 84 -16.46 -1.91 6.35
N ASP A 85 -16.14 -1.02 7.29
CA ASP A 85 -17.12 -0.19 8.03
C ASP A 85 -17.51 1.08 7.27
N ASN A 86 -16.91 1.33 6.09
CA ASN A 86 -17.05 2.56 5.30
C ASN A 86 -16.64 3.83 6.06
N THR A 87 -15.65 3.74 6.95
CA THR A 87 -15.12 4.84 7.76
C THR A 87 -13.73 5.31 7.28
N VAL A 88 -13.51 5.29 5.96
CA VAL A 88 -12.20 5.64 5.35
C VAL A 88 -11.68 7.02 5.78
N THR A 89 -12.56 7.97 6.07
CA THR A 89 -12.18 9.32 6.55
C THR A 89 -11.50 9.32 7.92
N GLU A 90 -11.70 8.28 8.73
CA GLU A 90 -11.14 8.16 10.08
C GLU A 90 -9.72 7.58 10.06
N VAL A 91 -9.41 6.76 9.05
CA VAL A 91 -8.08 6.14 8.92
C VAL A 91 -7.11 7.02 8.13
N VAL A 92 -7.63 7.92 7.30
CA VAL A 92 -6.83 8.82 6.47
C VAL A 92 -6.25 9.97 7.27
N ALA A 93 -5.04 10.40 6.91
CA ALA A 93 -4.37 11.52 7.55
C ALA A 93 -5.24 12.79 7.59
N PRO A 94 -5.28 13.51 8.74
CA PRO A 94 -6.03 14.75 8.86
C PRO A 94 -5.69 15.75 7.75
N GLY A 95 -6.73 16.37 7.19
CA GLY A 95 -6.62 17.36 6.13
C GLY A 95 -6.57 16.80 4.70
N LEU A 96 -6.36 15.48 4.51
CA LEU A 96 -6.41 14.90 3.17
C LEU A 96 -7.84 14.80 2.62
N LEU A 97 -8.81 14.52 3.51
CA LEU A 97 -10.26 14.45 3.23
C LEU A 97 -11.03 15.46 4.10
N ALA A 98 -10.75 16.76 3.94
CA ALA A 98 -11.51 17.80 4.65
C ALA A 98 -12.95 17.87 4.12
N ARG A 99 -13.96 17.86 5.01
CA ARG A 99 -15.38 17.90 4.63
C ARG A 99 -15.79 19.13 3.78
N GLN A 100 -15.04 20.22 3.88
CA GLN A 100 -15.29 21.46 3.13
C GLN A 100 -14.56 21.49 1.78
N ASP A 101 -13.88 20.41 1.40
CA ASP A 101 -13.17 20.33 0.13
C ASP A 101 -14.15 20.12 -1.03
N GLN A 102 -14.14 21.02 -2.01
CA GLN A 102 -14.96 20.91 -3.22
C GLN A 102 -14.72 19.60 -4.00
N TYR A 103 -13.56 18.96 -3.81
CA TYR A 103 -13.20 17.68 -4.41
C TYR A 103 -13.35 16.50 -3.45
N PHE A 104 -14.02 16.67 -2.29
CA PHE A 104 -14.13 15.65 -1.25
C PHE A 104 -14.53 14.28 -1.82
N SER A 105 -15.62 14.21 -2.58
CA SER A 105 -16.09 12.93 -3.17
C SER A 105 -15.06 12.30 -4.12
N ALA A 106 -14.41 13.10 -4.95
CA ALA A 106 -13.37 12.60 -5.87
C ALA A 106 -12.14 12.09 -5.10
N LYS A 107 -11.73 12.80 -4.04
CA LYS A 107 -10.61 12.40 -3.18
C LYS A 107 -10.94 11.13 -2.40
N GLU A 108 -12.13 11.06 -1.79
CA GLU A 108 -12.59 9.90 -1.04
C GLU A 108 -12.59 8.64 -1.92
N GLN A 109 -13.16 8.72 -3.12
CA GLN A 109 -13.16 7.60 -4.08
C GLN A 109 -11.75 7.21 -4.55
N CYS A 110 -10.86 8.20 -4.73
CA CYS A 110 -9.47 7.95 -5.05
C CYS A 110 -8.77 7.17 -3.92
N VAL A 111 -8.93 7.62 -2.67
CA VAL A 111 -8.34 6.97 -1.50
C VAL A 111 -8.91 5.56 -1.30
N LEU A 112 -10.23 5.38 -1.40
CA LEU A 112 -10.85 4.05 -1.36
C LEU A 112 -10.25 3.11 -2.40
N SER A 113 -10.04 3.59 -3.63
CA SER A 113 -9.44 2.78 -4.69
C SER A 113 -7.98 2.43 -4.40
N ILE A 114 -7.21 3.36 -3.85
CA ILE A 114 -5.80 3.13 -3.47
C ILE A 114 -5.71 2.13 -2.32
N PHE A 115 -6.54 2.27 -1.30
CA PHE A 115 -6.56 1.33 -0.18
C PHE A 115 -6.98 -0.07 -0.60
N ARG A 116 -7.97 -0.22 -1.48
CA ARG A 116 -8.34 -1.53 -2.05
C ARG A 116 -7.15 -2.16 -2.80
N LEU A 117 -6.48 -1.39 -3.66
CA LEU A 117 -5.29 -1.86 -4.36
C LEU A 117 -4.15 -2.24 -3.39
N ALA A 118 -3.96 -1.47 -2.31
CA ALA A 118 -2.99 -1.81 -1.28
C ALA A 118 -3.38 -3.12 -0.57
N MET A 119 -4.66 -3.37 -0.31
CA MET A 119 -5.12 -4.64 0.28
C MET A 119 -4.84 -5.84 -0.63
N GLU A 120 -4.94 -5.69 -1.95
CA GLU A 120 -4.54 -6.74 -2.92
C GLU A 120 -3.03 -7.04 -2.86
N CYS A 121 -2.20 -6.03 -2.59
CA CYS A 121 -0.76 -6.21 -2.39
C CYS A 121 -0.43 -6.92 -1.07
N LEU A 122 -1.31 -6.81 -0.08
CA LEU A 122 -1.11 -7.29 1.29
C LEU A 122 -1.72 -8.68 1.52
N ALA A 123 -2.07 -9.43 0.47
CA ALA A 123 -2.54 -10.80 0.60
C ALA A 123 -1.51 -11.66 1.35
N LEU A 124 -2.00 -12.62 2.16
CA LEU A 124 -1.12 -13.46 2.96
C LEU A 124 -0.32 -14.42 2.08
N SER A 125 -0.97 -15.03 1.09
CA SER A 125 -0.31 -15.85 0.07
C SER A 125 0.39 -14.93 -0.95
N PRO A 126 1.67 -15.18 -1.29
CA PRO A 126 2.39 -14.46 -2.34
C PRO A 126 1.74 -14.58 -3.73
N GLU A 127 1.06 -15.69 -4.01
CA GLU A 127 0.44 -16.01 -5.30
C GLU A 127 -0.88 -15.25 -5.53
N GLU A 128 -1.54 -14.84 -4.45
CA GLU A 128 -2.75 -14.01 -4.49
C GLU A 128 -2.45 -12.53 -4.66
N ARG A 129 -1.18 -12.11 -4.52
CA ARG A 129 -0.78 -10.72 -4.65
C ARG A 129 -0.72 -10.32 -6.13
N ILE A 130 -1.29 -9.16 -6.42
CA ILE A 130 -1.09 -8.47 -7.69
C ILE A 130 0.40 -8.26 -7.98
N ASN A 131 0.85 -8.36 -9.23
CA ASN A 131 2.26 -8.08 -9.54
C ASN A 131 2.52 -6.57 -9.76
N MET A 132 3.79 -6.14 -9.70
CA MET A 132 4.14 -4.71 -9.84
C MET A 132 3.70 -4.08 -11.18
N ILE A 133 3.61 -4.86 -12.26
CA ILE A 133 3.17 -4.33 -13.57
C ILE A 133 1.68 -3.99 -13.52
N GLU A 134 0.87 -4.94 -13.04
CA GLU A 134 -0.57 -4.77 -12.85
C GLU A 134 -0.86 -3.64 -11.85
N MET A 135 -0.09 -3.56 -10.77
CA MET A 135 -0.19 -2.50 -9.79
C MET A 135 0.04 -1.11 -10.39
N VAL A 136 1.09 -0.94 -11.20
CA VAL A 136 1.36 0.33 -11.89
C VAL A 136 0.22 0.68 -12.85
N ALA A 137 -0.34 -0.31 -13.55
CA ALA A 137 -1.49 -0.09 -14.43
C ALA A 137 -2.73 0.37 -13.63
N ALA A 138 -3.01 -0.26 -12.48
CA ALA A 138 -4.10 0.11 -11.59
C ALA A 138 -3.93 1.54 -11.04
N LEU A 139 -2.73 1.91 -10.55
CA LEU A 139 -2.44 3.27 -10.07
C LEU A 139 -2.62 4.32 -11.17
N ARG A 140 -2.18 4.04 -12.40
CA ARG A 140 -2.40 4.93 -13.55
C ARG A 140 -3.88 5.12 -13.84
N LYS A 141 -4.68 4.06 -13.77
CA LYS A 141 -6.15 4.11 -13.94
C LYS A 141 -6.80 4.95 -12.83
N ILE A 142 -6.45 4.71 -11.56
CA ILE A 142 -6.96 5.48 -10.42
C ILE A 142 -6.66 6.98 -10.60
N ARG A 143 -5.42 7.32 -10.97
CA ARG A 143 -5.02 8.71 -11.25
C ARG A 143 -5.85 9.34 -12.36
N ALA A 144 -6.05 8.62 -13.47
CA ALA A 144 -6.83 9.13 -14.60
C ALA A 144 -8.29 9.40 -14.20
N THR A 145 -8.90 8.47 -13.45
CA THR A 145 -10.27 8.62 -12.91
C THR A 145 -10.36 9.82 -11.97
N PHE A 146 -9.40 9.97 -11.05
CA PHE A 146 -9.37 11.11 -10.12
C PHE A 146 -9.32 12.44 -10.88
N ILE A 147 -8.41 12.58 -11.85
CA ILE A 147 -8.28 13.79 -12.67
C ILE A 147 -9.58 14.08 -13.44
N ALA A 148 -10.21 13.06 -14.02
CA ALA A 148 -11.46 13.22 -14.74
C ALA A 148 -12.60 13.69 -13.83
N SER A 149 -12.73 13.10 -12.63
CA SER A 149 -13.75 13.48 -11.65
C SER A 149 -13.53 14.89 -11.11
N SER A 150 -12.29 15.29 -10.82
CA SER A 150 -11.97 16.65 -10.38
C SER A 150 -12.27 17.71 -11.44
N ARG A 151 -12.06 17.42 -12.73
CA ARG A 151 -12.38 18.36 -13.83
C ARG A 151 -13.89 18.58 -13.99
N ARG A 152 -14.72 17.53 -13.81
CA ARG A 152 -16.18 17.67 -13.89
C ARG A 152 -16.72 18.60 -12.81
N LEU A 153 -16.11 18.56 -11.62
CA LEU A 153 -16.47 19.45 -10.50
C LEU A 153 -16.05 20.91 -10.72
N GLN A 154 -15.14 21.20 -11.65
CA GLN A 154 -14.76 22.57 -12.01
C GLN A 154 -15.68 23.20 -13.06
N GLN A 155 -16.57 22.41 -13.68
CA GLN A 155 -17.49 22.85 -14.74
C GLN A 155 -18.93 23.05 -14.23
N GLN A 156 -19.16 22.87 -12.93
CA GLN A 156 -20.42 23.14 -12.22
C GLN A 156 -20.24 24.38 -11.34
#